data_AF-A0A2V7J2C7-F1
#
_entry.id   AF-A0A2V7J2C7-F1
#
_cell.length_a   1.000
_cell.length_b   1.000
_cell.length_c   1.000
_cell.angle_alpha   90.00
_cell.angle_beta   90.00
_cell.angle_gamma   90.00
#
_symmetry.space_group_name_H-M   'P 1'
#
loop_
_entity.id
_entity.type
_entity.pdbx_description
1 polymer ?
#
loop_
_entity_poly.entity_id
_entity_poly.type
_entity_poly.pdbx_seq_one_letter_code
_entity_poly.pdbx_strand_id
1 'polypeptide(L)'
;MSTLQQLDDHIIERYTAQPTRLPPELRREIEHAWQGAPVQLYALADLDQSLVLAETWFALGPRHIAVAKRDSEGWDVRSIERSSIETVREAPGLSANTLTVLGAPGEPALALLRYTHRQRRAFENIRFVLEEQVNGHPRELA
;
A
#
# COMPACT_ATOMS: atom_id res chain seq x y z
N MET A 1 -18.23 -15.26 -12.93
CA MET A 1 -17.52 -14.05 -13.39
C MET A 1 -17.61 -14.02 -14.90
N SER A 2 -17.88 -12.86 -15.51
CA SER A 2 -18.04 -12.78 -16.96
C SER A 2 -16.68 -12.75 -17.67
N THR A 3 -16.63 -13.26 -18.89
CA THR A 3 -15.44 -13.35 -19.74
C THR A 3 -14.82 -11.98 -20.06
N LEU A 4 -15.62 -10.91 -20.03
CA LEU A 4 -15.18 -9.54 -20.24
C LEU A 4 -14.37 -9.01 -19.06
N GLN A 5 -14.81 -9.32 -17.84
CA GLN A 5 -14.15 -8.88 -16.61
C GLN A 5 -12.76 -9.51 -16.45
N GLN A 6 -12.59 -10.75 -16.92
CA GLN A 6 -11.28 -11.42 -16.97
C GLN A 6 -10.33 -10.81 -17.99
N LEU A 7 -10.85 -10.27 -19.09
CA LEU A 7 -10.05 -9.62 -20.13
C LEU A 7 -9.53 -8.25 -19.66
N ASP A 8 -10.39 -7.48 -19.00
CA ASP A 8 -10.04 -6.18 -18.42
C ASP A 8 -8.98 -6.33 -17.33
N ASP A 9 -9.16 -7.29 -16.41
CA ASP A 9 -8.18 -7.61 -15.36
C ASP A 9 -6.80 -7.95 -15.96
N HIS A 10 -6.78 -8.77 -17.02
CA HIS A 10 -5.55 -9.20 -17.68
C HIS A 10 -4.84 -8.05 -18.43
N ILE A 11 -5.60 -7.14 -19.04
CA ILE A 11 -5.05 -5.95 -19.69
C ILE A 11 -4.44 -5.03 -18.63
N ILE A 12 -5.17 -4.72 -17.56
CA ILE A 12 -4.69 -3.84 -16.48
C ILE A 12 -3.43 -4.43 -15.85
N GLU A 13 -3.42 -5.72 -15.50
CA GLU A 13 -2.26 -6.39 -14.92
C GLU A 13 -1.04 -6.36 -15.87
N ARG A 14 -1.25 -6.63 -17.16
CA ARG A 14 -0.17 -6.62 -18.15
C ARG A 14 0.45 -5.23 -18.36
N TYR A 15 -0.35 -4.16 -18.26
CA TYR A 15 0.13 -2.80 -18.49
C TYR A 15 0.59 -2.08 -17.21
N THR A 16 0.12 -2.48 -16.04
CA THR A 16 0.49 -1.87 -14.75
C THR A 16 1.49 -2.72 -13.95
N ALA A 17 1.60 -4.02 -14.21
CA ALA A 17 2.28 -4.97 -13.33
C ALA A 17 1.83 -4.85 -11.85
N GLN A 18 0.66 -4.25 -11.60
CA GLN A 18 -0.03 -4.24 -10.32
C GLN A 18 -0.94 -5.46 -10.33
N PRO A 19 -0.73 -6.45 -9.45
CA PRO A 19 -1.65 -7.56 -9.38
C PRO A 19 -3.04 -7.05 -9.00
N THR A 20 -4.06 -7.59 -9.67
CA THR A 20 -5.47 -7.20 -9.50
C THR A 20 -6.06 -7.57 -8.15
N ARG A 21 -5.30 -8.32 -7.33
CA ARG A 21 -5.66 -8.77 -5.99
C ARG A 21 -4.43 -8.80 -5.10
N LEU A 22 -4.61 -8.42 -3.84
CA LEU A 22 -3.69 -8.76 -2.76
C LEU A 22 -3.63 -10.30 -2.61
N PRO A 23 -2.46 -10.92 -2.41
CA PRO A 23 -2.35 -12.35 -2.17
C PRO A 23 -3.31 -12.80 -1.05
N PRO A 24 -4.14 -13.83 -1.25
CA PRO A 24 -5.19 -14.21 -0.30
C PRO A 24 -4.68 -14.55 1.10
N GLU A 25 -3.53 -15.21 1.19
CA GLU A 25 -2.84 -15.52 2.44
C GLU A 25 -2.40 -14.25 3.16
N LEU A 26 -1.76 -13.31 2.46
CA LEU A 26 -1.36 -12.03 3.02
C LEU A 26 -2.56 -11.21 3.49
N ARG A 27 -3.65 -11.19 2.71
CA ARG A 27 -4.90 -10.54 3.11
C ARG A 27 -5.38 -11.08 4.46
N ARG A 28 -5.45 -12.41 4.61
CA ARG A 28 -5.91 -13.03 5.85
C ARG A 28 -5.01 -12.70 7.02
N GLU A 29 -3.69 -12.70 6.83
CA GLU A 29 -2.73 -12.33 7.87
C GLU A 29 -2.91 -10.88 8.33
N ILE A 30 -3.04 -9.95 7.39
CA ILE A 30 -3.28 -8.53 7.69
C ILE A 30 -4.62 -8.35 8.41
N GLU A 31 -5.71 -8.90 7.88
CA GLU A 31 -7.05 -8.76 8.47
C GLU A 31 -7.12 -9.43 9.85
N HIS A 32 -6.43 -10.55 10.06
CA HIS A 32 -6.28 -11.17 11.37
C HIS A 32 -5.52 -10.27 12.36
N ALA A 33 -4.40 -9.66 11.93
CA ALA A 33 -3.67 -8.69 12.75
C ALA A 33 -4.52 -7.46 13.11
N TRP A 34 -5.51 -7.13 12.29
CA TRP A 34 -6.47 -6.04 12.54
C TRP A 34 -7.77 -6.50 13.20
N GLN A 35 -7.78 -7.67 13.84
CA GLN A 35 -8.94 -8.21 14.56
C GLN A 35 -10.19 -8.38 13.67
N GLY A 36 -9.97 -8.78 12.42
CA GLY A 36 -11.00 -8.99 11.41
C GLY A 36 -11.41 -7.74 10.63
N ALA A 37 -10.79 -6.58 10.87
CA ALA A 37 -11.05 -5.40 10.05
C ALA A 37 -10.52 -5.60 8.62
N PRO A 38 -11.28 -5.21 7.57
CA PRO A 38 -10.94 -5.55 6.19
C PRO A 38 -9.82 -4.69 5.62
N VAL A 39 -9.08 -5.26 4.65
CA VAL A 39 -8.24 -4.45 3.74
C VAL A 39 -9.14 -3.78 2.70
N GLN A 40 -9.18 -2.45 2.73
CA GLN A 40 -9.99 -1.58 1.86
C GLN A 40 -9.24 -1.22 0.56
N LEU A 41 -7.97 -0.85 0.66
CA LEU A 41 -7.11 -0.56 -0.49
C LEU A 41 -5.76 -1.25 -0.34
N TYR A 42 -5.08 -1.50 -1.46
CA TYR A 42 -3.73 -2.04 -1.48
C TYR A 42 -2.95 -1.57 -2.71
N ALA A 43 -1.63 -1.55 -2.59
CA ALA A 43 -0.69 -1.21 -3.65
C ALA A 43 0.59 -2.05 -3.54
N LEU A 44 1.20 -2.41 -4.67
CA LEU A 44 2.48 -3.10 -4.73
C LEU A 44 3.60 -2.07 -4.92
N ALA A 45 4.48 -1.92 -3.94
CA ALA A 45 5.79 -1.31 -4.11
C ALA A 45 6.72 -2.35 -4.77
N ASP A 46 7.00 -2.15 -6.05
CA ASP A 46 7.82 -3.04 -6.87
C ASP A 46 9.32 -2.79 -6.75
N LEU A 47 9.75 -1.92 -5.81
CA LEU A 47 11.15 -1.61 -5.54
C LEU A 47 11.47 -1.62 -4.04
N ASP A 48 12.66 -2.11 -3.71
CA ASP A 48 13.22 -1.99 -2.36
C ASP A 48 13.93 -0.64 -2.12
N GLN A 49 14.59 -0.52 -0.96
CA GLN A 49 15.34 0.67 -0.56
C GLN A 49 16.64 0.87 -1.36
N SER A 50 17.08 -0.12 -2.11
CA SER A 50 18.22 -0.07 -3.03
C SER A 50 17.79 0.14 -4.48
N LEU A 51 16.48 0.35 -4.73
CA LEU A 51 15.88 0.47 -6.07
C LEU A 51 16.00 -0.82 -6.91
N VAL A 52 16.08 -1.97 -6.25
CA VAL A 52 16.03 -3.29 -6.88
C VAL A 52 14.59 -3.80 -6.85
N LEU A 53 14.21 -4.58 -7.86
CA LEU A 53 12.88 -5.20 -7.92
C LEU A 53 12.61 -6.04 -6.66
N ALA A 54 11.50 -5.74 -6.00
CA ALA A 54 11.08 -6.43 -4.79
C ALA A 54 9.55 -6.52 -4.71
N GLU A 55 9.06 -7.40 -3.86
CA GLU A 55 7.62 -7.55 -3.60
C GLU A 55 7.29 -6.99 -2.21
N THR A 56 6.92 -5.71 -2.15
CA THR A 56 6.45 -5.07 -0.91
C THR A 56 5.01 -4.59 -1.08
N TRP A 57 4.10 -5.10 -0.26
CA TRP A 57 2.70 -4.70 -0.30
C TRP A 57 2.42 -3.61 0.72
N PHE A 58 1.62 -2.62 0.31
CA PHE A 58 1.08 -1.59 1.16
C PHE A 58 -0.43 -1.72 1.21
N ALA A 59 -1.00 -1.94 2.38
CA ALA A 59 -2.43 -2.11 2.59
C ALA A 59 -2.99 -1.02 3.49
N LEU A 60 -4.23 -0.63 3.23
CA LEU A 60 -5.00 0.33 4.01
C LEU A 60 -6.28 -0.34 4.49
N GLY A 61 -6.55 -0.25 5.79
CA GLY A 61 -7.82 -0.60 6.40
C GLY A 61 -8.46 0.60 7.12
N PRO A 62 -9.55 0.38 7.86
CA PRO A 62 -10.29 1.45 8.52
C PRO A 62 -9.46 2.23 9.56
N ARG A 63 -8.62 1.52 10.32
CA ARG A 63 -7.83 2.09 11.44
C ARG A 63 -6.33 1.87 11.33
N HIS A 64 -5.89 1.06 10.37
CA HIS A 64 -4.48 0.68 10.23
C HIS A 64 -4.02 0.78 8.78
N ILE A 65 -2.72 0.95 8.61
CA ILE A 65 -2.01 0.61 7.39
C ILE A 65 -1.10 -0.59 7.69
N ALA A 66 -0.75 -1.36 6.67
CA ALA A 66 0.26 -2.42 6.79
C ALA A 66 1.28 -2.31 5.66
N VAL A 67 2.55 -2.55 5.99
CA VAL A 67 3.61 -2.81 5.03
C VAL A 67 4.01 -4.26 5.19
N ALA A 68 3.91 -5.03 4.12
CA ALA A 68 4.27 -6.44 4.11
C ALA A 68 5.37 -6.71 3.11
N LYS A 69 6.44 -7.38 3.54
CA LYS A 69 7.55 -7.77 2.68
C LYS A 69 7.63 -9.28 2.63
N ARG A 70 8.04 -9.80 1.48
CA ARG A 70 8.29 -11.22 1.35
C ARG A 70 9.68 -11.57 1.91
N ASP A 71 9.74 -12.52 2.82
CA ASP A 71 10.98 -13.13 3.30
C ASP A 71 11.06 -14.63 2.95
N SER A 72 12.05 -15.34 3.49
CA SER A 72 12.24 -16.77 3.23
C SER A 72 11.23 -17.68 3.95
N GLU A 73 10.58 -17.19 4.99
CA GLU A 73 9.67 -17.94 5.88
C GLU A 73 8.20 -17.59 5.68
N GLY A 74 7.89 -16.47 5.01
CA GLY A 74 6.54 -15.99 4.74
C GLY A 74 6.49 -14.48 4.48
N TRP A 75 5.48 -13.84 5.06
CA TRP A 75 5.29 -12.39 5.01
C TRP A 75 5.72 -11.76 6.33
N ASP A 76 6.67 -10.82 6.26
CA ASP A 76 6.95 -9.91 7.36
C ASP A 76 5.96 -8.74 7.29
N VAL A 77 4.93 -8.77 8.15
CA VAL A 77 3.84 -7.80 8.18
C VAL A 77 4.01 -6.81 9.33
N ARG A 78 4.25 -5.55 8.99
CA ARG A 78 4.24 -4.43 9.95
C ARG A 78 2.94 -3.64 9.85
N SER A 79 2.12 -3.68 10.91
CA SER A 79 0.92 -2.85 11.03
C SER A 79 1.18 -1.55 11.80
N ILE A 80 0.56 -0.45 11.38
CA ILE A 80 0.70 0.88 11.95
C ILE A 80 -0.70 1.49 12.12
N GLU A 81 -0.99 2.06 13.28
CA GLU A 81 -2.25 2.78 13.50
C GLU A 81 -2.33 4.02 12.62
N ARG A 82 -3.46 4.24 11.96
CA ARG A 82 -3.67 5.43 11.13
C ARG A 82 -3.66 6.72 11.96
N SER A 83 -4.07 6.65 13.23
CA SER A 83 -4.09 7.78 14.17
C SER A 83 -2.70 8.31 14.52
N SER A 84 -1.63 7.51 14.35
CA SER A 84 -0.27 7.97 14.59
C SER A 84 0.37 8.66 13.39
N ILE A 85 -0.32 8.71 12.24
CA ILE A 85 0.17 9.35 11.02
C ILE A 85 -0.13 10.85 11.09
N GLU A 86 0.91 11.66 11.08
CA GLU A 86 0.79 13.12 11.10
C GLU A 86 1.11 13.76 9.74
N THR A 87 1.85 13.06 8.88
CA THR A 87 2.18 13.57 7.55
C THR A 87 2.41 12.43 6.57
N VAL A 88 1.91 12.62 5.34
CA VAL A 88 2.25 11.77 4.20
C VAL A 88 2.93 12.63 3.14
N ARG A 89 4.05 12.16 2.60
CA ARG A 89 4.81 12.85 1.55
C ARG A 89 5.06 11.92 0.40
N GLU A 90 4.91 12.43 -0.81
CA GLU A 90 5.39 11.77 -2.00
C GLU A 90 6.47 12.62 -2.67
N ALA A 91 7.60 12.00 -2.96
CA ALA A 91 8.66 12.58 -3.78
C ALA A 91 8.66 11.86 -5.14
N PRO A 92 8.26 12.54 -6.23
CA PRO A 92 8.38 11.97 -7.56
C PRO A 92 9.86 11.94 -7.98
N GLY A 93 10.29 10.83 -8.57
CA GLY A 93 11.62 10.68 -9.15
C GLY A 93 11.53 10.39 -10.65
N LEU A 94 12.69 10.47 -11.33
CA LEU A 94 12.76 10.21 -12.77
C LEU A 94 12.30 8.79 -13.12
N SER A 95 12.64 7.81 -12.29
CA SER A 95 12.36 6.39 -12.54
C SER A 95 11.42 5.75 -11.51
N ALA A 96 11.38 6.29 -10.29
CA ALA A 96 10.59 5.77 -9.19
C ALA A 96 10.11 6.90 -8.28
N ASN A 97 8.94 6.71 -7.69
CA ASN A 97 8.41 7.57 -6.66
C ASN A 97 8.73 7.00 -5.28
N THR A 98 8.80 7.87 -4.29
CA THR A 98 8.91 7.47 -2.89
C THR A 98 7.71 8.02 -2.12
N LEU A 99 6.92 7.14 -1.51
CA LEU A 99 5.93 7.51 -0.50
C LEU A 99 6.56 7.36 0.89
N THR A 100 6.49 8.42 1.69
CA THR A 100 6.94 8.41 3.09
C THR A 100 5.77 8.74 3.99
N VAL A 101 5.49 7.86 4.94
CA VAL A 101 4.48 8.04 6.00
C VAL A 101 5.21 8.38 7.29
N LEU A 102 4.85 9.50 7.91
CA LEU A 102 5.53 10.08 9.05
C LEU A 102 4.57 10.19 10.24
N GLY A 103 5.08 9.88 11.44
CA GLY A 103 4.43 10.19 12.70
C GLY A 103 4.98 11.48 13.29
N ALA A 104 5.28 11.47 14.58
CA ALA A 104 5.73 12.66 15.30
C ALA A 104 7.03 13.26 14.71
N PRO A 105 7.22 14.59 14.79
CA PRO A 105 8.41 15.24 14.27
C PRO A 105 9.68 14.77 14.99
N GLY A 106 10.71 14.43 14.21
CA GLY A 106 11.99 13.96 14.74
C GLY A 106 12.08 12.44 14.94
N GLU A 107 10.97 11.71 14.76
CA GLU A 107 10.97 10.25 14.76
C GLU A 107 11.29 9.66 13.38
N PRO A 108 11.78 8.42 13.32
CA PRO A 108 11.89 7.68 12.06
C PRO A 108 10.56 7.57 11.32
N ALA A 109 10.60 7.46 9.99
CA ALA A 109 9.40 7.24 9.20
C ALA A 109 8.67 5.95 9.64
N LEU A 110 7.34 6.04 9.73
CA LEU A 110 6.47 4.89 10.02
C LEU A 110 6.52 3.88 8.86
N ALA A 111 6.53 4.38 7.63
CA ALA A 111 6.73 3.60 6.42
C ALA A 111 7.44 4.43 5.34
N LEU A 112 8.24 3.74 4.52
CA LEU A 112 8.85 4.33 3.33
C LEU A 112 8.80 3.29 2.22
N LEU A 113 8.11 3.64 1.13
CA LEU A 113 7.81 2.74 0.02
C LEU A 113 8.35 3.36 -1.27
N ARG A 114 9.05 2.56 -2.07
CA ARG A 114 9.54 2.96 -3.39
C ARG A 114 8.84 2.13 -4.45
N TYR A 115 8.38 2.80 -5.50
CA TYR A 115 7.57 2.15 -6.50
C TYR A 115 7.73 2.84 -7.86
N THR A 116 7.61 2.08 -8.95
CA THR A 116 7.72 2.62 -10.30
C THR A 116 6.45 3.35 -10.72
N HIS A 117 6.54 4.14 -11.79
CA HIS A 117 5.37 4.85 -12.36
C HIS A 117 4.17 3.95 -12.68
N ARG A 118 4.38 2.65 -12.91
CA ARG A 118 3.29 1.71 -13.19
C ARG A 118 2.36 1.50 -12.00
N GLN A 119 2.91 1.56 -10.78
CA GLN A 119 2.17 1.35 -9.53
C GLN A 119 1.50 2.63 -9.01
N ARG A 120 1.75 3.76 -9.69
CA ARG A 120 1.34 5.11 -9.25
C ARG A 120 -0.13 5.24 -8.91
N ARG A 121 -1.03 4.67 -9.73
CA ARG A 121 -2.48 4.81 -9.48
C ARG A 121 -2.92 4.18 -8.16
N ALA A 122 -2.37 3.01 -7.81
CA ALA A 122 -2.69 2.35 -6.54
C ALA A 122 -2.19 3.17 -5.35
N PHE A 123 -0.96 3.71 -5.44
CA PHE A 123 -0.39 4.59 -4.43
C PHE A 123 -1.13 5.92 -4.29
N GLU A 124 -1.56 6.54 -5.40
CA GLU A 124 -2.33 7.79 -5.39
C GLU A 124 -3.64 7.64 -4.60
N ASN A 125 -4.35 6.52 -4.77
CA ASN A 125 -5.61 6.27 -4.05
C ASN A 125 -5.38 6.15 -2.54
N ILE A 126 -4.36 5.38 -2.12
CA ILE A 126 -4.05 5.22 -0.70
C ILE A 126 -3.58 6.56 -0.11
N ARG A 127 -2.66 7.26 -0.79
CA ARG A 127 -2.15 8.55 -0.35
C ARG A 127 -3.29 9.55 -0.15
N PHE A 128 -4.21 9.66 -1.12
CA PHE A 128 -5.36 10.56 -1.02
C PHE A 128 -6.16 10.32 0.26
N VAL A 129 -6.47 9.06 0.59
CA VAL A 129 -7.24 8.73 1.80
C VAL A 129 -6.48 9.08 3.08
N LEU A 130 -5.16 8.86 3.10
CA LEU A 130 -4.32 9.21 4.24
C LEU A 130 -4.17 10.73 4.41
N GLU A 131 -3.99 11.47 3.32
CA GLU A 131 -3.90 12.94 3.32
C GLU A 131 -5.22 13.57 3.81
N GLU A 132 -6.36 13.08 3.33
CA GLU A 132 -7.68 13.54 3.78
C GLU A 132 -7.84 13.34 5.30
N GLN A 133 -7.42 12.19 5.83
CA GLN A 133 -7.46 11.94 7.27
C GLN A 133 -6.54 12.90 8.05
N VAL A 134 -5.30 13.09 7.61
CA VAL A 134 -4.34 14.02 8.25
C VAL A 134 -4.91 15.44 8.26
N ASN A 135 -5.64 15.83 7.22
CA ASN A 135 -6.31 17.13 7.12
C ASN A 135 -7.63 17.21 7.92
N GLY A 136 -8.00 16.19 8.69
CA GLY A 136 -9.21 16.18 9.51
C GLY A 136 -10.48 15.72 8.80
N HIS A 137 -10.38 15.15 7.59
CA HIS A 137 -11.50 14.66 6.77
C HIS A 137 -11.43 13.13 6.58
N PRO A 138 -11.51 12.33 7.66
CA PRO A 138 -11.39 10.88 7.55
C PRO A 138 -12.46 10.31 6.60
N ARG A 139 -12.02 9.52 5.61
CA ARG A 139 -12.90 8.84 4.66
C ARG A 139 -13.22 7.44 5.16
N GLU A 140 -14.51 7.11 5.18
CA GLU A 140 -14.97 5.73 5.21
C GLU A 140 -14.98 5.18 3.79
N LEU A 141 -14.21 4.12 3.56
CA LEU A 141 -14.23 3.38 2.30
C LEU A 141 -15.22 2.22 2.48
N ALA A 142 -16.32 2.27 1.72
CA ALA A 142 -17.40 1.29 1.72
C ALA A 142 -16.99 -0.06 1.12
#